data_AF-A0AAV3XXR1-F1
#
_entry.id   AF-A0AAV3XXR1-F1
#
_cell.length_a   1.000
_cell.length_b   1.000
_cell.length_c   1.000
_cell.angle_alpha   90.00
_cell.angle_beta   90.00
_cell.angle_gamma   90.00
#
_symmetry.space_group_name_H-M   'P 1'
#
loop_
_entity.id
_entity.type
_entity.pdbx_description
1 polymer ?
#
loop_
_entity_poly.entity_id
_entity_poly.type
_entity_poly.pdbx_seq_one_letter_code
_entity_poly.pdbx_strand_id
1 'polypeptide(L)'
;MPTKFRGFSKRDQVLILLSKNVNNLYMHYRGPYHIQTVASINSYVCKIGNKLRTYHANLLKRFTPRTPSAPDDGILQQACLSFVDEE
;
A
#
# COMPACT_ATOMS: atom_id res chain seq x y z
N MET A 1 -25.47 5.98 -6.82
CA MET A 1 -24.17 5.26 -6.89
C MET A 1 -23.89 4.68 -5.51
N PRO A 2 -23.85 3.34 -5.32
CA PRO A 2 -23.51 2.78 -4.01
C PRO A 2 -22.01 2.97 -3.71
N THR A 3 -21.70 3.45 -2.51
CA THR A 3 -20.33 3.61 -2.02
C THR A 3 -19.67 2.24 -1.89
N LYS A 4 -18.56 2.01 -2.59
CA LYS A 4 -17.82 0.74 -2.54
C LYS A 4 -17.31 0.49 -1.11
N PHE A 5 -17.69 -0.63 -0.52
CA PHE A 5 -17.24 -1.02 0.82
C PHE A 5 -15.72 -1.21 0.86
N ARG A 6 -15.04 -0.56 1.81
CA ARG A 6 -13.59 -0.64 2.03
C ARG A 6 -13.29 -1.22 3.40
N GLY A 7 -13.42 -2.54 3.52
CA GLY A 7 -13.04 -3.29 4.72
C GLY A 7 -11.66 -3.93 4.58
N PHE A 8 -10.87 -3.90 5.65
CA PHE A 8 -9.59 -4.58 5.75
C PHE A 8 -9.54 -5.52 6.95
N SER A 9 -8.74 -6.59 6.86
CA SER A 9 -8.54 -7.56 7.95
C SER A 9 -7.14 -7.48 8.56
N LYS A 10 -6.95 -8.02 9.77
CA LYS A 10 -5.65 -8.06 10.50
C LYS A 10 -4.55 -8.85 9.77
N ARG A 11 -4.89 -9.59 8.71
CA ARG A 11 -3.93 -10.34 7.89
C ARG A 11 -3.65 -9.68 6.55
N ASP A 12 -4.37 -8.60 6.21
CA ASP A 12 -4.19 -7.92 4.95
C ASP A 12 -2.92 -7.06 5.00
N GLN A 13 -2.20 -7.04 3.88
CA GLN A 13 -1.16 -6.07 3.61
C GLN A 13 -1.78 -4.86 2.92
N VAL A 14 -1.36 -3.68 3.35
CA VAL A 14 -1.86 -2.41 2.81
C VAL A 14 -0.73 -1.45 2.48
N LEU A 15 -0.97 -0.62 1.49
CA LEU A 15 -0.19 0.57 1.20
C LEU A 15 -0.84 1.76 1.91
N ILE A 16 -0.02 2.61 2.52
CA ILE A 16 -0.47 3.79 3.26
C ILE A 16 -0.06 5.03 2.47
N LEU A 17 -1.00 5.95 2.27
CA LEU A 17 -0.75 7.27 1.68
C LEU A 17 -0.06 8.17 2.70
N LEU A 18 1.21 8.50 2.45
CA LEU A 18 2.04 9.34 3.32
C LEU A 18 2.56 10.55 2.54
N SER A 19 2.59 11.71 3.18
CA SER A 19 3.33 12.88 2.67
C SER A 19 4.82 12.68 2.90
N LYS A 20 5.64 13.02 1.89
CA LYS A 20 7.11 12.88 1.99
C LYS A 20 7.77 14.07 2.69
N ASN A 21 7.11 15.23 2.69
CA ASN A 21 7.64 16.51 3.18
C ASN A 21 6.56 17.37 3.82
N VAL A 22 6.99 18.45 4.48
CA VAL A 22 6.13 19.50 5.06
C VAL A 22 5.16 20.09 4.02
N ASN A 23 5.57 20.13 2.75
CA ASN A 23 4.71 20.52 1.64
C ASN A 23 3.83 19.33 1.22
N ASN A 24 2.59 19.30 1.73
CA ASN A 24 1.60 18.22 1.56
C ASN A 24 1.11 17.95 0.11
N LEU A 25 1.76 18.52 -0.90
CA LEU A 25 1.43 18.35 -2.31
C LEU A 25 1.88 17.00 -2.87
N TYR A 26 2.94 16.41 -2.30
CA TYR A 26 3.53 15.17 -2.80
C TYR A 26 3.21 13.99 -1.87
N MET A 27 2.09 13.33 -2.17
CA MET A 27 1.56 12.16 -1.45
C MET A 27 1.90 10.87 -2.20
N HIS A 28 2.47 9.88 -1.51
CA HIS A 28 2.77 8.57 -2.09
C HIS A 28 2.21 7.43 -1.27
N TYR A 29 1.74 6.41 -1.97
CA TYR A 29 1.51 5.10 -1.37
C TYR A 29 2.85 4.45 -1.04
N ARG A 30 3.05 4.08 0.21
CA ARG A 30 4.22 3.33 0.69
C ARG A 30 3.78 2.05 1.39
N GLY A 31 4.65 1.06 1.42
CA GLY A 31 4.39 -0.25 2.04
C GLY A 31 4.99 -1.38 1.20
N PRO A 32 4.66 -2.64 1.50
CA PRO A 32 3.50 -3.12 2.25
C PRO A 32 3.63 -3.01 3.78
N TYR A 33 2.55 -2.63 4.45
CA TYR A 33 2.43 -2.66 5.91
C TYR A 33 1.33 -3.63 6.34
N HIS A 34 1.54 -4.28 7.48
CA HIS A 34 0.57 -5.18 8.07
C HIS A 34 -0.37 -4.41 9.00
N ILE A 35 -1.67 -4.68 8.88
CA ILE A 35 -2.67 -4.21 9.84
C ILE A 35 -2.55 -5.07 11.11
N GLN A 36 -2.27 -4.45 12.24
CA GLN A 36 -2.18 -5.18 13.50
C GLN A 36 -3.55 -5.37 14.14
N THR A 37 -4.37 -4.31 14.17
CA THR A 37 -5.67 -4.30 14.82
C THR A 37 -6.64 -3.39 14.07
N VAL A 38 -7.92 -3.75 14.09
CA VAL A 38 -9.02 -2.89 13.64
C VAL A 38 -9.48 -2.06 14.85
N ALA A 39 -9.28 -0.74 14.81
CA ALA A 39 -9.67 0.16 15.90
C ALA A 39 -11.15 0.57 15.80
N SER A 40 -11.65 0.74 14.58
CA SER A 40 -13.05 1.03 14.27
C SER A 40 -13.36 0.55 12.85
N ILE A 41 -14.63 0.63 12.43
CA ILE A 41 -15.11 0.21 11.10
C ILE A 41 -14.24 0.78 9.97
N ASN A 42 -13.80 2.04 10.10
CA ASN A 42 -12.97 2.73 9.12
C ASN A 42 -11.57 3.10 9.61
N SER A 43 -11.15 2.67 10.81
CA SER A 43 -9.86 3.05 11.39
C SER A 43 -9.04 1.82 11.73
N TYR A 44 -7.81 1.76 11.23
CA TYR A 44 -6.96 0.59 11.30
C TYR A 44 -5.59 0.95 11.88
N VAL A 45 -5.10 0.13 12.81
CA VAL A 45 -3.77 0.28 13.41
C VAL A 45 -2.77 -0.48 12.56
N CYS A 46 -1.81 0.25 12.01
CA CYS A 46 -0.74 -0.29 11.18
C CYS A 46 0.61 -0.11 11.90
N LYS A 47 1.48 -1.11 11.78
CA LYS A 47 2.86 -1.02 12.28
C LYS A 47 3.77 -0.50 11.18
N ILE A 48 4.38 0.67 11.39
CA ILE A 48 5.36 1.28 10.49
C ILE A 48 6.70 1.29 11.22
N GLY A 49 7.61 0.40 10.80
CA GLY A 49 8.84 0.13 11.53
C GLY A 49 8.54 -0.30 12.97
N ASN A 50 8.98 0.51 13.95
CA ASN A 50 8.79 0.22 15.37
C ASN A 50 7.59 0.98 15.98
N LYS A 51 6.89 1.82 15.21
CA LYS A 51 5.80 2.65 15.71
C LYS A 51 4.45 2.11 15.25
N LEU A 52 3.47 2.14 16.14
CA LEU A 52 2.06 1.88 15.82
C LEU A 52 1.38 3.20 15.52
N ARG A 53 0.65 3.25 14.40
CA ARG A 53 -0.10 4.41 13.98
C ARG A 53 -1.47 4.00 13.46
N THR A 54 -2.48 4.78 13.79
CA THR A 54 -3.85 4.57 13.35
C THR A 54 -4.11 5.39 12.10
N TYR A 55 -4.68 4.76 11.07
CA TYR A 55 -5.02 5.40 9.80
C TYR A 55 -6.48 5.14 9.44
N HIS A 56 -7.11 6.12 8.81
CA HIS A 56 -8.43 5.97 8.23
C HIS A 56 -8.36 5.14 6.93
N ALA A 57 -9.41 4.39 6.62
CA ALA A 57 -9.55 3.51 5.45
C ALA A 57 -9.23 4.21 4.12
N ASN A 58 -9.45 5.52 4.03
CA ASN A 58 -9.19 6.32 2.84
C ASN A 58 -7.70 6.44 2.50
N LEU A 59 -6.84 6.39 3.52
CA LEU A 59 -5.39 6.44 3.35
C LEU A 59 -4.80 5.07 3.02
N LEU A 60 -5.63 4.02 3.03
CA LEU A 60 -5.22 2.65 2.84
C LEU A 60 -5.62 2.14 1.46
N LYS A 61 -4.73 1.39 0.84
CA LYS A 61 -4.99 0.63 -0.38
C LYS A 61 -4.55 -0.80 -0.16
N ARG A 62 -5.37 -1.78 -0.53
CA ARG A 62 -4.98 -3.20 -0.43
C ARG A 62 -3.75 -3.45 -1.31
N PHE A 63 -2.72 -4.05 -0.72
CA PHE A 63 -1.53 -4.45 -1.45
C PHE A 63 -1.80 -5.75 -2.18
N THR A 64 -1.54 -5.76 -3.48
CA THR A 64 -1.56 -6.98 -4.29
C THR A 64 -0.12 -7.27 -4.68
N PRO A 65 0.48 -8.39 -4.21
CA PRO A 65 1.82 -8.76 -4.62
C PRO A 65 1.82 -9.02 -6.13
N ARG A 66 2.90 -8.64 -6.80
CA ARG A 66 3.15 -9.10 -8.17
C ARG A 66 3.50 -10.57 -8.08
N THR A 67 2.62 -11.46 -8.53
CA THR A 67 2.99 -12.86 -8.73
C THR A 67 4.04 -12.91 -9.83
N PRO A 68 5.24 -13.48 -9.59
CA PRO A 68 6.08 -13.88 -10.70
C PRO A 68 5.31 -15.00 -11.40
N SER A 69 4.62 -14.70 -12.49
CA SER A 69 4.10 -15.75 -13.35
C SER A 69 5.29 -16.60 -13.77
N ALA A 70 5.14 -17.92 -13.62
CA ALA A 70 6.00 -18.89 -14.28
C ALA A 70 6.25 -18.47 -15.75
N PRO A 71 7.39 -18.82 -16.36
CA PRO A 71 7.55 -18.61 -17.79
C PRO A 71 6.48 -19.45 -18.47
N ASP A 72 5.55 -18.80 -19.17
CA ASP A 72 5.17 -19.18 -20.52
C ASP A 72 4.18 -18.16 -21.09
N ASP A 73 4.43 -17.87 -22.37
CA ASP A 73 3.66 -17.09 -23.33
C ASP A 73 3.67 -15.57 -23.17
N GLY A 74 4.63 -14.97 -23.89
CA GLY A 74 4.92 -13.56 -23.94
C GLY A 74 3.68 -12.71 -24.19
N ILE A 75 3.51 -11.71 -23.33
CA ILE A 75 3.11 -10.32 -23.58
C ILE A 75 3.06 -9.66 -22.18
N LEU A 76 3.67 -8.47 -22.04
CA LEU A 76 3.75 -7.60 -20.83
C LEU A 76 4.98 -7.72 -19.90
N GLN A 77 6.20 -7.85 -20.45
CA GLN A 77 7.38 -7.25 -19.81
C GLN A 77 7.66 -5.87 -20.42
N GLN A 78 6.89 -4.85 -20.03
CA GLN A 78 7.33 -3.48 -20.22
C GLN A 78 6.76 -2.60 -19.11
N ALA A 79 7.64 -1.77 -18.55
CA ALA A 79 7.50 -0.91 -17.36
C ALA A 79 7.65 -1.68 -16.02
N CYS A 80 8.72 -1.54 -15.24
CA CYS A 80 9.64 -0.42 -15.08
C CYS A 80 11.03 -0.94 -14.68
N LEU A 81 11.98 -0.92 -15.60
CA LEU A 81 13.40 -0.72 -15.31
C LEU A 81 13.68 0.72 -15.74
N SER A 82 13.53 1.65 -14.82
CA SER A 82 14.00 3.01 -15.04
C SER A 82 14.83 3.39 -13.83
N PHE A 83 16.14 3.52 -14.09
CA PHE A 83 17.19 4.09 -13.26
C PHE A 83 17.80 3.15 -12.20
N VAL A 84 18.71 2.28 -12.67
CA VAL A 84 19.98 2.08 -11.97
C VAL A 84 20.86 3.23 -12.47
N ASP A 85 21.19 4.18 -11.61
CA ASP A 85 22.29 5.09 -11.87
C ASP A 85 23.59 4.27 -11.74
N GLU A 86 24.27 4.04 -12.86
CA GLU A 86 25.67 3.58 -12.88
C GLU A 86 26.58 4.80 -12.63
N GLU A 87 27.61 4.54 -11.81
CA GLU A 87 28.68 5.46 -11.38
C GLU A 87 29.63 5.82 -12.54
#